data_AF-A0A559K8M6-F1
#
_entry.id   AF-A0A559K8M6-F1
#
_cell.length_a   1.000
_cell.length_b   1.000
_cell.length_c   1.000
_cell.angle_alpha   90.00
_cell.angle_beta   90.00
_cell.angle_gamma   90.00
#
_symmetry.space_group_name_H-M   'P 1'
#
loop_
_entity.id
_entity.type
_entity.pdbx_description
1 polymer ?
#
loop_
_entity_poly.entity_id
_entity_poly.type
_entity_poly.pdbx_seq_one_letter_code
_entity_poly.pdbx_strand_id
1 'polypeptide(L)'
;MLKPTKSALCALLIGLSITAAVPDPVVQAAPSSVSVKVGFPEFPVAVNGSMMDVKHSAYPLLLYKDITYFPMTWTNTAALALTVAWDAKNGLSLQKKAACEPLQQDLTPKINTNAVSQYATLVPFPVQVNGRTVYNSKEPYPVLLYKDITYFPMTWAFTHDDFGWNTSWDTAHGFGIQSCDGGADAQAKQTDTLNLANGGQVAVSGDWIYMNPTSSYDGPNKLVKVNQASGEEIKLSDDNARSINVVGDWVYYTAADPSKSRLLGLYRIKTDGTQRAQVSSEPTSQIWVQGDSIYYIHQSFLSVEGMTGGGYYKMDGLHTMKLDGTGDQSLTSSDYMQQFVVSGNQVYYISQKTSGESQLYAMNLDGSGQTLLQTGATRVFVIDGWVYFTHIFGKQLSKMRPDSQAVIPVYTSDKPIATLSYHDGWIYTVAGMFGIMGSATIGKLRVDGSQWTELMGARATSLYFAGNTLYYPQAWMGDNPLKHQTIE
;
A
#
# COMPACT_ATOMS: atom_id res chain seq x y z
N MET A 1 2.00 55.48 -47.65
CA MET A 1 2.48 56.70 -46.96
C MET A 1 1.27 57.44 -46.41
N LEU A 2 1.38 57.84 -45.13
CA LEU A 2 0.61 58.88 -44.41
C LEU A 2 -0.92 58.73 -44.21
N LYS A 3 -1.25 58.30 -42.98
CA LYS A 3 -2.31 58.80 -42.06
C LYS A 3 -2.32 60.35 -41.94
N PRO A 4 -3.17 61.01 -41.11
CA PRO A 4 -4.51 60.69 -40.53
C PRO A 4 -5.49 61.89 -40.67
N THR A 5 -6.70 61.92 -40.06
CA THR A 5 -6.95 62.67 -38.80
C THR A 5 -8.41 62.50 -38.29
N LYS A 6 -8.52 62.32 -36.95
CA LYS A 6 -9.40 62.99 -35.95
C LYS A 6 -10.89 63.23 -36.27
N SER A 7 -11.86 63.25 -35.35
CA SER A 7 -12.10 62.93 -33.93
C SER A 7 -13.47 63.55 -33.61
N ALA A 8 -14.33 62.92 -32.78
CA ALA A 8 -15.14 63.58 -31.73
C ALA A 8 -16.37 62.76 -31.29
N LEU A 9 -16.48 62.57 -29.97
CA LEU A 9 -17.65 62.18 -29.19
C LEU A 9 -18.74 63.27 -29.22
N CYS A 10 -20.03 62.92 -29.10
CA CYS A 10 -20.79 63.02 -27.83
C CYS A 10 -22.31 62.77 -27.95
N ALA A 11 -22.83 62.12 -26.89
CA ALA A 11 -24.10 62.36 -26.18
C ALA A 11 -25.46 61.99 -26.79
N LEU A 12 -25.97 60.85 -26.27
CA LEU A 12 -27.24 60.65 -25.54
C LEU A 12 -28.53 61.37 -26.02
N LEU A 13 -29.55 60.55 -26.34
CA LEU A 13 -30.95 60.89 -26.06
C LEU A 13 -31.74 59.60 -25.77
N ILE A 14 -32.37 59.63 -24.59
CA ILE A 14 -33.16 58.56 -23.96
C ILE A 14 -34.54 58.57 -24.61
N GLY A 15 -34.96 57.42 -25.15
CA GLY A 15 -36.34 57.16 -25.57
C GLY A 15 -36.88 55.92 -24.86
N LEU A 16 -37.69 56.13 -23.82
CA LEU A 16 -38.52 55.08 -23.22
C LEU A 16 -39.51 54.59 -24.28
N SER A 17 -39.38 53.33 -24.68
CA SER A 17 -40.41 52.60 -25.41
C SER A 17 -40.94 51.48 -24.52
N ILE A 18 -42.19 51.62 -24.09
CA ILE A 18 -42.95 50.58 -23.40
C ILE A 18 -43.32 49.55 -24.47
N THR A 19 -42.64 48.40 -24.46
CA THR A 19 -43.06 47.23 -25.22
C THR A 19 -43.61 46.21 -24.22
N ALA A 20 -44.84 45.75 -24.48
CA ALA A 20 -45.49 44.71 -23.72
C ALA A 20 -44.70 43.41 -23.91
N ALA A 21 -44.00 42.97 -22.86
CA ALA A 21 -43.39 41.65 -22.83
C ALA A 21 -44.50 40.62 -22.59
N VAL A 22 -44.67 39.73 -23.58
CA VAL A 22 -45.38 38.45 -23.41
C VAL A 22 -44.58 37.67 -22.35
N PRO A 23 -45.19 37.14 -21.28
CA PRO A 23 -44.45 36.28 -20.36
C PRO A 23 -44.01 35.03 -21.12
N ASP A 24 -42.70 34.79 -21.16
CA ASP A 24 -42.10 33.55 -21.61
C ASP A 24 -42.78 32.36 -20.92
N PRO A 25 -42.94 31.21 -21.60
CA PRO A 25 -43.44 30.01 -20.96
C PRO A 25 -42.52 29.67 -19.79
N VAL A 26 -43.12 29.66 -18.60
CA VAL A 26 -42.55 29.17 -17.36
C VAL A 26 -41.74 27.91 -17.67
N VAL A 27 -40.43 28.00 -17.43
CA VAL A 27 -39.54 26.85 -17.35
C VAL A 27 -40.20 25.85 -16.41
N GLN A 28 -40.77 24.78 -16.98
CA GLN A 28 -41.24 23.66 -16.19
C GLN A 28 -40.03 23.17 -15.40
N ALA A 29 -40.17 23.23 -14.07
CA ALA A 29 -39.26 22.55 -13.16
C ALA A 29 -39.05 21.12 -13.66
N ALA A 30 -37.79 20.71 -13.80
CA ALA A 30 -37.43 19.33 -14.11
C ALA A 30 -38.24 18.39 -13.21
N PRO A 31 -38.75 17.25 -13.71
CA PRO A 31 -39.44 16.29 -12.86
C PRO A 31 -38.52 15.96 -11.70
N SER A 32 -39.04 16.07 -10.48
CA SER A 32 -38.35 15.71 -9.25
C SER A 32 -37.67 14.36 -9.46
N SER A 33 -36.33 14.37 -9.55
CA SER A 33 -35.55 13.17 -9.76
C SER A 33 -35.89 12.19 -8.64
N VAL A 34 -36.41 11.01 -8.98
CA VAL A 34 -36.74 9.98 -7.99
C VAL A 34 -35.49 9.72 -7.16
N SER A 35 -35.58 9.98 -5.85
CA SER A 35 -34.49 9.73 -4.91
C SER A 35 -34.70 8.40 -4.20
N VAL A 36 -33.60 7.69 -3.97
CA VAL A 36 -33.56 6.43 -3.23
C VAL A 36 -32.61 6.56 -2.06
N LYS A 37 -32.99 5.99 -0.91
CA LYS A 37 -32.11 5.92 0.25
C LYS A 37 -31.00 4.91 -0.03
N VAL A 38 -29.76 5.30 0.22
CA VAL A 38 -28.57 4.45 0.07
C VAL A 38 -27.76 4.45 1.37
N GLY A 39 -26.95 3.40 1.54
CA GLY A 39 -25.93 3.31 2.59
C GLY A 39 -24.53 3.16 2.00
N PHE A 40 -23.56 2.89 2.85
CA PHE A 40 -22.21 2.47 2.50
C PHE A 40 -22.01 1.03 2.97
N PRO A 41 -21.31 0.17 2.20
CA PRO A 41 -20.94 -1.16 2.65
C PRO A 41 -20.15 -1.13 3.97
N GLU A 42 -20.53 -1.99 4.92
CA GLU A 42 -19.81 -2.22 6.18
C GLU A 42 -18.98 -3.50 6.16
N PHE A 43 -18.82 -4.06 4.97
CA PHE A 43 -18.01 -5.24 4.68
C PHE A 43 -16.84 -4.86 3.74
N PRO A 44 -15.75 -5.65 3.75
CA PRO A 44 -14.62 -5.38 2.88
C PRO A 44 -14.99 -5.53 1.40
N VAL A 45 -14.36 -4.73 0.55
CA VAL A 45 -14.51 -4.83 -0.90
C VAL A 45 -13.14 -4.85 -1.55
N ALA A 46 -12.92 -5.78 -2.48
CA ALA A 46 -11.65 -5.94 -3.20
C ALA A 46 -11.87 -5.87 -4.72
N VAL A 47 -10.93 -5.23 -5.42
CA VAL A 47 -10.88 -5.19 -6.90
C VAL A 47 -9.55 -5.73 -7.35
N ASN A 48 -9.57 -6.84 -8.11
CA ASN A 48 -8.38 -7.56 -8.58
C ASN A 48 -7.37 -7.81 -7.45
N GLY A 49 -7.85 -8.17 -6.25
CA GLY A 49 -7.02 -8.38 -5.06
C GLY A 49 -6.64 -7.12 -4.27
N SER A 50 -6.77 -5.90 -4.81
CA SER A 50 -6.50 -4.69 -4.01
C SER A 50 -7.71 -4.32 -3.14
N MET A 51 -7.46 -4.07 -1.85
CA MET A 51 -8.52 -3.73 -0.89
C MET A 51 -8.95 -2.26 -0.99
N MET A 52 -10.25 -2.02 -0.98
CA MET A 52 -10.81 -0.67 -0.98
C MET A 52 -10.93 -0.08 0.42
N ASP A 53 -10.51 1.18 0.58
CA ASP A 53 -10.87 2.02 1.72
C ASP A 53 -12.15 2.79 1.40
N VAL A 54 -13.29 2.15 1.70
CA VAL A 54 -14.62 2.75 1.51
C VAL A 54 -14.85 3.90 2.50
N LYS A 55 -14.30 3.78 3.71
CA LYS A 55 -14.48 4.73 4.81
C LYS A 55 -13.94 6.12 4.49
N HIS A 56 -12.81 6.22 3.80
CA HIS A 56 -12.15 7.47 3.47
C HIS A 56 -12.30 7.89 1.99
N SER A 57 -12.95 7.09 1.16
CA SER A 57 -13.12 7.41 -0.27
C SER A 57 -13.88 8.73 -0.48
N ALA A 58 -13.39 9.58 -1.39
CA ALA A 58 -14.08 10.78 -1.86
C ALA A 58 -15.41 10.41 -2.53
N TYR A 59 -15.43 9.26 -3.21
CA TYR A 59 -16.56 8.66 -3.91
C TYR A 59 -16.79 7.26 -3.33
N PRO A 60 -17.38 7.15 -2.12
CA PRO A 60 -17.57 5.85 -1.48
C PRO A 60 -18.50 4.96 -2.30
N LEU A 61 -18.29 3.65 -2.20
CA LEU A 61 -19.24 2.65 -2.70
C LEU A 61 -20.60 2.86 -2.04
N LEU A 62 -21.69 2.66 -2.78
CA LEU A 62 -23.04 2.71 -2.21
C LEU A 62 -23.59 1.31 -2.02
N LEU A 63 -24.49 1.15 -1.06
CA LEU A 63 -25.29 -0.04 -0.84
C LEU A 63 -26.75 0.33 -1.03
N TYR A 64 -27.43 -0.33 -1.97
CA TYR A 64 -28.87 -0.17 -2.21
C TYR A 64 -29.52 -1.52 -2.45
N LYS A 65 -30.51 -1.86 -1.61
CA LYS A 65 -31.18 -3.17 -1.61
C LYS A 65 -30.16 -4.32 -1.64
N ASP A 66 -29.16 -4.22 -0.76
CA ASP A 66 -28.09 -5.20 -0.56
C ASP A 66 -27.19 -5.45 -1.79
N ILE A 67 -27.28 -4.59 -2.82
CA ILE A 67 -26.35 -4.57 -3.95
C ILE A 67 -25.34 -3.44 -3.76
N THR A 68 -24.06 -3.78 -3.94
CA THR A 68 -22.94 -2.82 -3.95
C THR A 68 -22.93 -2.06 -5.27
N TYR A 69 -22.77 -0.74 -5.21
CA TYR A 69 -22.70 0.14 -6.37
C TYR A 69 -21.32 0.80 -6.43
N PHE A 70 -20.68 0.71 -7.60
CA PHE A 70 -19.37 1.30 -7.83
C PHE A 70 -19.48 2.66 -8.51
N PRO A 71 -18.75 3.68 -8.04
CA PRO A 71 -18.63 4.94 -8.75
C PRO A 71 -17.82 4.74 -10.03
N MET A 72 -18.36 5.16 -11.17
CA MET A 72 -17.69 5.08 -12.47
C MET A 72 -16.75 6.27 -12.67
N THR A 73 -15.83 6.49 -11.73
CA THR A 73 -14.72 7.44 -11.89
C THR A 73 -13.70 6.90 -12.90
N TRP A 74 -12.83 7.76 -13.43
CA TRP A 74 -11.75 7.35 -14.33
C TRP A 74 -10.87 6.24 -13.72
N THR A 75 -10.51 6.39 -12.46
CA THR A 75 -9.64 5.46 -11.72
C THR A 75 -10.31 4.10 -11.48
N ASN A 76 -11.57 4.09 -11.04
CA ASN A 76 -12.31 2.83 -10.81
C ASN A 76 -12.61 2.11 -12.12
N THR A 77 -13.01 2.84 -13.17
CA THR A 77 -13.28 2.23 -14.48
C THR A 77 -12.00 1.66 -15.10
N ALA A 78 -10.86 2.34 -14.97
CA ALA A 78 -9.57 1.81 -15.41
C ALA A 78 -9.18 0.52 -14.66
N ALA A 79 -9.40 0.46 -13.34
CA ALA A 79 -9.14 -0.73 -12.53
C ALA A 79 -10.08 -1.90 -12.87
N LEU A 80 -11.30 -1.61 -13.32
CA LEU A 80 -12.31 -2.59 -13.74
C LEU A 80 -12.20 -2.98 -15.23
N ALA A 81 -11.13 -2.58 -15.92
CA ALA A 81 -10.96 -2.76 -17.38
C ALA A 81 -12.15 -2.21 -18.19
N LEU A 82 -12.59 -1.00 -17.85
CA LEU A 82 -13.59 -0.24 -18.60
C LEU A 82 -12.97 1.04 -19.19
N THR A 83 -13.48 1.45 -20.34
CA THR A 83 -13.36 2.81 -20.84
C THR A 83 -14.66 3.56 -20.58
N VAL A 84 -14.53 4.84 -20.24
CA VAL A 84 -15.65 5.74 -20.01
C VAL A 84 -15.65 6.83 -21.07
N ALA A 85 -16.81 7.06 -21.68
CA ALA A 85 -17.06 8.16 -22.60
C ALA A 85 -18.33 8.90 -22.19
N TRP A 86 -18.34 10.21 -22.38
CA TRP A 86 -19.51 11.04 -22.15
C TRP A 86 -19.70 12.00 -23.32
N ASP A 87 -20.95 12.14 -23.78
CA ASP A 87 -21.35 13.26 -24.64
C ASP A 87 -22.77 13.73 -24.32
N ALA A 88 -23.08 14.99 -24.67
CA ALA A 88 -24.34 15.63 -24.29
C ALA A 88 -25.58 14.98 -24.91
N LYS A 89 -25.43 14.26 -26.03
CA LYS A 89 -26.53 13.66 -26.77
C LYS A 89 -26.76 12.21 -26.35
N ASN A 90 -25.70 11.42 -26.22
CA ASN A 90 -25.79 9.98 -25.95
C ASN A 90 -25.51 9.61 -24.49
N GLY A 91 -25.18 10.60 -23.65
CA GLY A 91 -24.95 10.42 -22.22
C GLY A 91 -23.68 9.64 -21.91
N LEU A 92 -23.74 8.75 -20.92
CA LEU A 92 -22.60 7.94 -20.48
C LEU A 92 -22.50 6.65 -21.29
N SER A 93 -21.31 6.31 -21.77
CA SER A 93 -21.02 5.01 -22.37
C SER A 93 -19.86 4.34 -21.66
N LEU A 94 -20.06 3.08 -21.25
CA LEU A 94 -19.02 2.19 -20.74
C LEU A 94 -18.73 1.09 -21.75
N GLN A 95 -17.45 0.79 -21.98
CA GLN A 95 -17.05 -0.33 -22.83
C GLN A 95 -15.96 -1.14 -22.15
N LYS A 96 -16.03 -2.45 -22.27
CA LYS A 96 -14.95 -3.34 -21.80
C LYS A 96 -13.67 -3.09 -22.62
N LYS A 97 -12.54 -2.95 -21.94
CA LYS A 97 -11.19 -3.01 -22.52
C LYS A 97 -10.47 -4.28 -22.08
N ALA A 98 -9.35 -4.58 -22.75
CA ALA A 98 -8.61 -5.83 -22.52
C ALA A 98 -7.77 -5.83 -21.23
N ALA A 99 -7.32 -4.66 -20.75
CA ALA A 99 -6.37 -4.55 -19.66
C ALA A 99 -6.88 -3.63 -18.53
N CYS A 100 -6.66 -4.07 -17.30
CA CYS A 100 -6.87 -3.28 -16.10
C CYS A 100 -5.65 -2.41 -15.79
N GLU A 101 -5.87 -1.34 -15.04
CA GLU A 101 -4.82 -0.57 -14.37
C GLU A 101 -4.84 -0.86 -12.86
N PRO A 102 -3.74 -0.63 -12.12
CA PRO A 102 -3.76 -0.75 -10.66
C PRO A 102 -4.85 0.11 -10.03
N LEU A 103 -5.50 -0.39 -8.97
CA LEU A 103 -6.57 0.34 -8.29
C LEU A 103 -6.03 1.62 -7.63
N GLN A 104 -6.33 2.77 -8.23
CA GLN A 104 -6.01 4.07 -7.68
C GLN A 104 -7.20 4.64 -6.91
N GLN A 105 -7.07 4.76 -5.60
CA GLN A 105 -8.18 5.20 -4.73
C GLN A 105 -8.11 6.69 -4.44
N ASP A 106 -9.18 7.43 -4.64
CA ASP A 106 -9.23 8.86 -4.26
C ASP A 106 -9.73 8.99 -2.82
N LEU A 107 -8.80 9.05 -1.86
CA LEU A 107 -9.13 9.08 -0.43
C LEU A 107 -8.97 10.48 0.18
N THR A 108 -9.77 10.76 1.20
CA THR A 108 -9.78 12.00 1.97
C THR A 108 -9.78 11.71 3.47
N PRO A 109 -9.33 12.62 4.34
CA PRO A 109 -9.44 12.42 5.79
C PRO A 109 -10.89 12.36 6.31
N LYS A 110 -11.89 12.67 5.48
CA LYS A 110 -13.31 12.65 5.86
C LYS A 110 -13.81 11.22 5.92
N ILE A 111 -14.51 10.89 7.01
CA ILE A 111 -15.13 9.58 7.23
C ILE A 111 -16.54 9.55 6.62
N ASN A 112 -16.79 8.55 5.78
CA ASN A 112 -18.11 8.15 5.33
C ASN A 112 -18.76 7.26 6.40
N THR A 113 -20.00 7.56 6.78
CA THR A 113 -20.72 6.85 7.84
C THR A 113 -22.20 6.70 7.52
N ASN A 114 -22.77 5.55 7.90
CA ASN A 114 -24.20 5.26 7.83
C ASN A 114 -25.03 5.93 8.94
N ALA A 115 -24.38 6.67 9.87
CA ALA A 115 -25.08 7.43 10.91
C ALA A 115 -25.96 8.55 10.34
N VAL A 116 -25.67 9.02 9.13
CA VAL A 116 -26.46 10.03 8.40
C VAL A 116 -27.05 9.38 7.16
N SER A 117 -28.37 9.52 6.97
CA SER A 117 -29.04 8.99 5.78
C SER A 117 -28.54 9.70 4.52
N GLN A 118 -28.16 8.92 3.51
CA GLN A 118 -27.73 9.39 2.21
C GLN A 118 -28.82 9.08 1.18
N TYR A 119 -28.92 9.92 0.16
CA TYR A 119 -29.84 9.71 -0.94
C TYR A 119 -29.10 9.87 -2.27
N ALA A 120 -29.36 8.94 -3.18
CA ALA A 120 -28.94 9.03 -4.57
C ALA A 120 -30.19 9.25 -5.43
N THR A 121 -30.02 9.77 -6.63
CA THR A 121 -31.10 9.91 -7.61
C THR A 121 -30.92 8.91 -8.75
N LEU A 122 -31.96 8.68 -9.53
CA LEU A 122 -31.78 7.97 -10.79
C LEU A 122 -31.00 8.84 -11.78
N VAL A 123 -30.12 8.23 -12.57
CA VAL A 123 -29.41 8.93 -13.65
C VAL A 123 -30.41 9.59 -14.60
N PRO A 124 -30.31 10.92 -14.85
CA PRO A 124 -31.27 11.66 -15.67
C PRO A 124 -30.90 11.73 -17.16
N PHE A 125 -29.89 10.98 -17.60
CA PHE A 125 -29.38 10.97 -18.97
C PHE A 125 -29.24 9.53 -19.52
N PRO A 126 -29.10 9.35 -20.84
CA PRO A 126 -28.93 8.02 -21.42
C PRO A 126 -27.64 7.34 -20.94
N VAL A 127 -27.70 6.02 -20.78
CA VAL A 127 -26.55 5.20 -20.38
C VAL A 127 -26.42 4.03 -21.35
N GLN A 128 -25.19 3.73 -21.77
CA GLN A 128 -24.87 2.61 -22.64
C GLN A 128 -23.76 1.74 -22.04
N VAL A 129 -23.88 0.43 -22.23
CA VAL A 129 -22.89 -0.58 -21.84
C VAL A 129 -22.59 -1.44 -23.06
N ASN A 130 -21.34 -1.46 -23.52
CA ASN A 130 -20.93 -2.18 -24.74
C ASN A 130 -21.83 -1.89 -25.96
N GLY A 131 -22.30 -0.64 -26.09
CA GLY A 131 -23.22 -0.20 -27.16
C GLY A 131 -24.71 -0.55 -26.91
N ARG A 132 -25.04 -1.30 -25.86
CA ARG A 132 -26.42 -1.58 -25.45
C ARG A 132 -26.97 -0.45 -24.58
N THR A 133 -28.12 0.10 -24.92
CA THR A 133 -28.82 1.08 -24.07
C THR A 133 -29.34 0.44 -22.78
N VAL A 134 -29.06 1.07 -21.64
CA VAL A 134 -29.59 0.71 -20.33
C VAL A 134 -30.84 1.54 -20.04
N TYR A 135 -31.96 0.87 -19.76
CA TYR A 135 -33.24 1.52 -19.45
C TYR A 135 -33.50 1.47 -17.95
N ASN A 136 -33.07 2.49 -17.20
CA ASN A 136 -33.21 2.56 -15.74
C ASN A 136 -34.61 2.22 -15.20
N SER A 137 -35.67 2.58 -15.91
CA SER A 137 -37.06 2.28 -15.51
C SER A 137 -37.42 0.79 -15.52
N LYS A 138 -36.61 -0.05 -16.19
CA LYS A 138 -36.78 -1.50 -16.29
C LYS A 138 -35.79 -2.27 -15.41
N GLU A 139 -34.82 -1.57 -14.81
CA GLU A 139 -33.80 -2.19 -13.98
C GLU A 139 -34.30 -2.31 -12.53
N PRO A 140 -34.28 -3.52 -11.91
CA PRO A 140 -34.61 -3.68 -10.49
C PRO A 140 -33.62 -2.94 -9.59
N TYR A 141 -32.40 -2.79 -10.08
CA TYR A 141 -31.27 -2.07 -9.51
C TYR A 141 -30.85 -1.01 -10.55
N PRO A 142 -31.48 0.17 -10.54
CA PRO A 142 -31.24 1.17 -11.58
C PRO A 142 -29.89 1.88 -11.38
N VAL A 143 -29.29 2.39 -12.46
CA VAL A 143 -28.06 3.19 -12.37
C VAL A 143 -28.34 4.48 -11.60
N LEU A 144 -27.51 4.76 -10.59
CA LEU A 144 -27.70 5.87 -9.66
C LEU A 144 -26.77 7.03 -9.97
N LEU A 145 -27.18 8.24 -9.60
CA LEU A 145 -26.37 9.45 -9.57
C LEU A 145 -26.22 9.90 -8.12
N TYR A 146 -24.99 10.03 -7.66
CA TYR A 146 -24.67 10.49 -6.31
C TYR A 146 -23.46 11.42 -6.36
N LYS A 147 -23.62 12.64 -5.85
CA LYS A 147 -22.59 13.71 -5.91
C LYS A 147 -22.00 13.87 -7.32
N ASP A 148 -22.88 13.94 -8.32
CA ASP A 148 -22.54 14.10 -9.74
C ASP A 148 -21.70 12.98 -10.36
N ILE A 149 -21.55 11.85 -9.66
CA ILE A 149 -20.91 10.64 -10.18
C ILE A 149 -21.98 9.58 -10.46
N THR A 150 -21.80 8.87 -11.58
CA THR A 150 -22.66 7.74 -11.95
C THR A 150 -22.19 6.48 -11.24
N TYR A 151 -23.14 5.77 -10.64
CA TYR A 151 -22.92 4.57 -9.84
C TYR A 151 -23.59 3.37 -10.50
N PHE A 152 -22.80 2.36 -10.83
CA PHE A 152 -23.30 1.13 -11.43
C PHE A 152 -23.53 0.06 -10.38
N PRO A 153 -24.67 -0.64 -10.41
CA PRO A 153 -24.90 -1.80 -9.55
C PRO A 153 -24.02 -2.96 -9.99
N MET A 154 -23.35 -3.60 -9.03
CA MET A 154 -22.57 -4.80 -9.27
C MET A 154 -23.48 -6.05 -9.27
N THR A 155 -24.51 -6.05 -10.11
CA THR A 155 -25.39 -7.21 -10.34
C THR A 155 -24.76 -8.16 -11.33
N TRP A 156 -25.18 -9.43 -11.30
CA TRP A 156 -24.74 -10.45 -12.28
C TRP A 156 -24.90 -10.01 -13.74
N ALA A 157 -26.01 -9.33 -14.07
CA ALA A 157 -26.26 -8.82 -15.41
C ALA A 157 -25.17 -7.86 -15.90
N PHE A 158 -24.66 -6.99 -15.03
CA PHE A 158 -23.55 -6.11 -15.40
C PHE A 158 -22.20 -6.81 -15.25
N THR A 159 -21.91 -7.38 -14.08
CA THR A 159 -20.57 -7.90 -13.77
C THR A 159 -20.23 -9.12 -14.63
N HIS A 160 -21.12 -10.10 -14.75
CA HIS A 160 -20.88 -11.32 -15.49
C HIS A 160 -21.36 -11.21 -16.95
N ASP A 161 -22.63 -10.87 -17.19
CA ASP A 161 -23.19 -10.99 -18.54
C ASP A 161 -22.68 -9.89 -19.49
N ASP A 162 -22.67 -8.62 -19.06
CA ASP A 162 -22.18 -7.51 -19.88
C ASP A 162 -20.64 -7.39 -19.85
N PHE A 163 -20.00 -7.52 -18.68
CA PHE A 163 -18.56 -7.27 -18.52
C PHE A 163 -17.70 -8.53 -18.43
N GLY A 164 -18.27 -9.72 -18.18
CA GLY A 164 -17.51 -10.97 -18.09
C GLY A 164 -16.46 -10.98 -16.98
N TRP A 165 -16.76 -10.35 -15.84
CA TRP A 165 -15.97 -10.41 -14.61
C TRP A 165 -16.42 -11.58 -13.75
N ASN A 166 -15.52 -12.07 -12.89
CA ASN A 166 -15.88 -12.96 -11.81
C ASN A 166 -16.11 -12.15 -10.53
N THR A 167 -17.16 -12.48 -9.79
CA THR A 167 -17.41 -11.89 -8.47
C THR A 167 -17.44 -12.98 -7.40
N SER A 168 -16.95 -12.66 -6.21
CA SER A 168 -16.95 -13.56 -5.06
C SER A 168 -17.56 -12.89 -3.84
N TRP A 169 -18.08 -13.73 -2.94
CA TRP A 169 -18.50 -13.30 -1.62
C TRP A 169 -18.14 -14.38 -0.60
N ASP A 170 -17.52 -13.96 0.49
CA ASP A 170 -17.44 -14.75 1.70
C ASP A 170 -17.41 -13.85 2.95
N THR A 171 -17.66 -14.43 4.11
CA THR A 171 -17.77 -13.68 5.36
C THR A 171 -16.45 -13.09 5.86
N ALA A 172 -15.31 -13.66 5.45
CA ALA A 172 -13.98 -13.22 5.85
C ALA A 172 -13.43 -12.13 4.94
N HIS A 173 -13.62 -12.21 3.61
CA HIS A 173 -13.04 -11.28 2.63
C HIS A 173 -14.06 -10.29 2.04
N GLY A 174 -15.36 -10.48 2.29
CA GLY A 174 -16.40 -9.60 1.79
C GLY A 174 -16.64 -9.76 0.29
N PHE A 175 -16.88 -8.65 -0.42
CA PHE A 175 -17.21 -8.67 -1.84
C PHE A 175 -15.96 -8.49 -2.72
N GLY A 176 -15.68 -9.47 -3.58
CA GLY A 176 -14.56 -9.42 -4.52
C GLY A 176 -15.01 -9.25 -5.98
N ILE A 177 -14.29 -8.44 -6.74
CA ILE A 177 -14.41 -8.35 -8.20
C ILE A 177 -13.06 -8.71 -8.83
N GLN A 178 -13.05 -9.73 -9.68
CA GLN A 178 -11.93 -10.07 -10.56
C GLN A 178 -12.31 -9.72 -12.00
N SER A 179 -11.79 -8.58 -12.45
CA SER A 179 -12.01 -8.03 -13.79
C SER A 179 -10.87 -8.33 -14.78
N CYS A 180 -9.67 -8.63 -14.27
CA CYS A 180 -8.50 -9.10 -15.01
C CYS A 180 -7.77 -10.17 -14.22
N ASP A 181 -6.91 -10.98 -14.84
CA ASP A 181 -6.11 -11.99 -14.13
C ASP A 181 -4.97 -11.37 -13.28
N GLY A 182 -4.45 -12.12 -12.30
CA GLY A 182 -3.20 -11.80 -11.57
C GLY A 182 -3.35 -11.07 -10.21
N GLY A 183 -4.57 -10.88 -9.70
CA GLY A 183 -4.78 -10.18 -8.42
C GLY A 183 -4.14 -10.85 -7.20
N ALA A 184 -4.19 -12.19 -7.13
CA ALA A 184 -3.56 -12.96 -6.07
C ALA A 184 -2.03 -12.78 -6.05
N ASP A 185 -1.39 -12.75 -7.23
CA ASP A 185 0.05 -12.56 -7.36
C ASP A 185 0.50 -11.18 -6.86
N ALA A 186 -0.35 -10.16 -7.03
CA ALA A 186 -0.06 -8.81 -6.55
C ALA A 186 -0.04 -8.74 -5.02
N GLN A 187 -1.00 -9.40 -4.35
CA GLN A 187 -1.00 -9.46 -2.88
C GLN A 187 0.20 -10.24 -2.33
N ALA A 188 0.52 -11.41 -2.91
CA ALA A 188 1.67 -12.21 -2.49
C ALA A 188 2.99 -11.41 -2.59
N LYS A 189 3.19 -10.69 -3.70
CA LYS A 189 4.36 -9.80 -3.88
C LYS A 189 4.42 -8.68 -2.85
N GLN A 190 3.28 -8.14 -2.42
CA GLN A 190 3.24 -7.12 -1.37
C GLN A 190 3.61 -7.70 -0.01
N THR A 191 3.12 -8.90 0.31
CA THR A 191 3.50 -9.61 1.51
C THR A 191 5.01 -9.89 1.54
N ASP A 192 5.59 -10.37 0.45
CA ASP A 192 7.03 -10.60 0.34
C ASP A 192 7.84 -9.31 0.49
N THR A 193 7.40 -8.23 -0.15
CA THR A 193 7.96 -6.87 0.00
C THR A 193 7.98 -6.45 1.47
N LEU A 194 6.93 -6.74 2.24
CA LEU A 194 6.86 -6.34 3.63
C LEU A 194 7.64 -7.27 4.58
N ASN A 195 7.87 -8.52 4.20
CA ASN A 195 8.84 -9.36 4.88
C ASN A 195 10.24 -8.72 4.82
N LEU A 196 10.63 -8.20 3.65
CA LEU A 196 11.88 -7.46 3.47
C LEU A 196 11.90 -6.15 4.28
N ALA A 197 10.81 -5.38 4.25
CA ALA A 197 10.66 -4.16 5.05
C ALA A 197 10.77 -4.41 6.56
N ASN A 198 10.38 -5.60 7.03
CA ASN A 198 10.52 -6.06 8.41
C ASN A 198 11.87 -6.74 8.70
N GLY A 199 12.91 -6.44 7.92
CA GLY A 199 14.28 -6.91 8.15
C GLY A 199 14.64 -8.21 7.42
N GLY A 200 13.70 -8.83 6.70
CA GLY A 200 13.95 -9.95 5.81
C GLY A 200 14.53 -11.19 6.49
N GLN A 201 13.98 -11.61 7.63
CA GLN A 201 14.37 -12.90 8.24
C GLN A 201 13.71 -14.09 7.51
N VAL A 202 12.64 -13.83 6.77
CA VAL A 202 11.86 -14.79 5.98
C VAL A 202 11.73 -14.22 4.57
N ALA A 203 11.96 -15.06 3.56
CA ALA A 203 11.69 -14.75 2.16
C ALA A 203 11.04 -15.97 1.49
N VAL A 204 10.00 -15.74 0.69
CA VAL A 204 9.26 -16.79 0.00
C VAL A 204 9.65 -16.80 -1.48
N SER A 205 9.85 -17.99 -2.05
CA SER A 205 10.01 -18.14 -3.50
C SER A 205 9.51 -19.52 -3.94
N GLY A 206 8.42 -19.52 -4.71
CA GLY A 206 7.70 -20.73 -5.06
C GLY A 206 7.28 -21.51 -3.80
N ASP A 207 7.55 -22.80 -3.78
CA ASP A 207 7.19 -23.69 -2.66
C ASP A 207 8.14 -23.61 -1.46
N TRP A 208 9.14 -22.73 -1.48
CA TRP A 208 10.20 -22.69 -0.47
C TRP A 208 10.21 -21.38 0.32
N ILE A 209 10.45 -21.51 1.62
CA ILE A 209 10.72 -20.41 2.54
C ILE A 209 12.20 -20.41 2.88
N TYR A 210 12.89 -19.31 2.61
CA TYR A 210 14.29 -19.09 2.95
C TYR A 210 14.36 -18.27 4.23
N MET A 211 15.05 -18.79 5.25
CA MET A 211 15.07 -18.13 6.56
C MET A 211 16.29 -18.45 7.40
N ASN A 212 16.49 -17.61 8.40
CA ASN A 212 17.30 -17.92 9.57
C ASN A 212 16.35 -18.19 10.75
N PRO A 213 16.15 -19.46 11.15
CA PRO A 213 15.08 -19.82 12.09
C PRO A 213 15.40 -19.50 13.55
N THR A 214 16.68 -19.27 13.89
CA THR A 214 17.06 -18.88 15.25
C THR A 214 18.19 -17.86 15.22
N SER A 215 17.88 -16.60 15.53
CA SER A 215 18.91 -15.61 15.85
C SER A 215 19.23 -15.66 17.35
N SER A 216 19.85 -16.74 17.81
CA SER A 216 20.29 -16.95 19.21
C SER A 216 21.60 -16.23 19.50
N TYR A 217 21.84 -15.76 20.73
CA TYR A 217 23.17 -15.26 21.11
C TYR A 217 24.22 -16.38 21.09
N ASP A 218 23.84 -17.60 21.52
CA ASP A 218 24.76 -18.73 21.74
C ASP A 218 24.45 -19.99 20.89
N GLY A 219 23.40 -19.98 20.07
CA GLY A 219 23.00 -21.11 19.23
C GLY A 219 23.54 -21.08 17.79
N PRO A 220 23.44 -22.20 17.04
CA PRO A 220 24.07 -22.34 15.73
C PRO A 220 23.42 -21.42 14.69
N ASN A 221 24.27 -20.68 13.98
CA ASN A 221 23.85 -19.88 12.85
C ASN A 221 23.52 -20.80 11.67
N LYS A 222 22.38 -20.55 11.02
CA LYS A 222 22.04 -21.27 9.79
C LYS A 222 21.18 -20.42 8.87
N LEU A 223 21.45 -20.55 7.57
CA LEU A 223 20.54 -20.21 6.50
C LEU A 223 19.95 -21.52 5.98
N VAL A 224 18.64 -21.64 6.02
CA VAL A 224 17.91 -22.83 5.55
C VAL A 224 16.88 -22.44 4.51
N LYS A 225 16.45 -23.43 3.74
CA LYS A 225 15.16 -23.38 3.04
C LYS A 225 14.23 -24.47 3.56
N VAL A 226 12.95 -24.16 3.70
CA VAL A 226 11.92 -25.09 4.16
C VAL A 226 10.82 -25.18 3.12
N ASN A 227 10.45 -26.40 2.74
CA ASN A 227 9.34 -26.62 1.81
C ASN A 227 8.01 -26.38 2.54
N GLN A 228 7.16 -25.53 1.95
CA GLN A 228 5.90 -25.11 2.57
C GLN A 228 4.90 -26.26 2.79
N ALA A 229 4.92 -27.27 1.92
CA ALA A 229 3.96 -28.38 1.97
C ALA A 229 4.45 -29.54 2.83
N SER A 230 5.71 -29.96 2.67
CA SER A 230 6.27 -31.13 3.36
C SER A 230 6.94 -30.80 4.69
N GLY A 231 7.31 -29.53 4.92
CA GLY A 231 8.14 -29.13 6.05
C GLY A 231 9.60 -29.58 5.94
N GLU A 232 10.04 -30.11 4.79
CA GLU A 232 11.43 -30.50 4.57
C GLU A 232 12.36 -29.29 4.75
N GLU A 233 13.30 -29.37 5.69
CA GLU A 233 14.33 -28.36 5.92
C GLU A 233 15.66 -28.77 5.27
N ILE A 234 16.21 -27.90 4.43
CA ILE A 234 17.53 -28.07 3.81
C ILE A 234 18.42 -26.92 4.27
N LYS A 235 19.54 -27.25 4.91
CA LYS A 235 20.56 -26.26 5.28
C LYS A 235 21.35 -25.82 4.04
N LEU A 236 21.42 -24.52 3.82
CA LEU A 236 22.17 -23.89 2.73
C LEU A 236 23.55 -23.41 3.19
N SER A 237 23.65 -22.87 4.40
CA SER A 237 24.89 -22.32 4.95
C SER A 237 24.85 -22.27 6.49
N ASP A 238 26.01 -22.18 7.13
CA ASP A 238 26.18 -21.90 8.56
C ASP A 238 26.23 -20.38 8.87
N ASP A 239 25.81 -19.54 7.92
CA ASP A 239 25.76 -18.10 8.10
C ASP A 239 24.62 -17.64 9.01
N ASN A 240 24.89 -16.57 9.75
CA ASN A 240 23.85 -15.81 10.45
C ASN A 240 23.13 -14.87 9.48
N ALA A 241 22.43 -15.45 8.49
CA ALA A 241 21.81 -14.68 7.42
C ALA A 241 20.72 -13.74 7.96
N ARG A 242 20.72 -12.50 7.45
CA ARG A 242 19.75 -11.43 7.71
C ARG A 242 19.42 -10.72 6.41
N SER A 243 18.24 -10.09 6.32
CA SER A 243 17.81 -9.38 5.10
C SER A 243 17.86 -10.25 3.85
N ILE A 244 17.32 -11.46 3.98
CA ILE A 244 17.28 -12.51 2.95
C ILE A 244 16.37 -12.05 1.81
N ASN A 245 16.91 -12.04 0.60
CA ASN A 245 16.22 -11.74 -0.66
C ASN A 245 16.41 -12.91 -1.61
N VAL A 246 15.37 -13.35 -2.31
CA VAL A 246 15.46 -14.45 -3.28
C VAL A 246 15.11 -13.92 -4.67
N VAL A 247 16.05 -14.02 -5.61
CA VAL A 247 15.89 -13.53 -6.98
C VAL A 247 16.40 -14.58 -7.95
N GLY A 248 15.48 -15.19 -8.70
CA GLY A 248 15.78 -16.35 -9.55
C GLY A 248 16.40 -17.48 -8.74
N ASP A 249 17.55 -17.97 -9.21
CA ASP A 249 18.28 -19.07 -8.55
C ASP A 249 19.23 -18.60 -7.42
N TRP A 250 19.18 -17.33 -7.02
CA TRP A 250 20.07 -16.76 -6.03
C TRP A 250 19.34 -16.28 -4.78
N VAL A 251 20.00 -16.49 -3.64
CA VAL A 251 19.64 -15.92 -2.35
C VAL A 251 20.71 -14.89 -1.99
N TYR A 252 20.32 -13.61 -1.86
CA TYR A 252 21.17 -12.51 -1.39
C TYR A 252 20.85 -12.22 0.06
N TYR A 253 21.87 -12.00 0.89
CA TYR A 253 21.68 -11.77 2.31
C TYR A 253 22.88 -11.04 2.92
N THR A 254 22.66 -10.43 4.07
CA THR A 254 23.74 -9.92 4.93
C THR A 254 24.14 -11.00 5.91
N ALA A 255 25.44 -11.06 6.23
CA ALA A 255 25.97 -12.00 7.21
C ALA A 255 26.73 -11.26 8.32
N ALA A 256 26.76 -11.86 9.51
CA ALA A 256 27.59 -11.44 10.62
C ALA A 256 28.57 -12.56 10.99
N ASP A 257 29.65 -12.21 11.68
CA ASP A 257 30.57 -13.18 12.26
C ASP A 257 29.86 -14.09 13.27
N PRO A 258 30.41 -15.28 13.60
CA PRO A 258 29.77 -16.19 14.53
C PRO A 258 29.42 -15.58 15.89
N SER A 259 30.27 -14.68 16.41
CA SER A 259 30.05 -13.92 17.65
C SER A 259 29.08 -12.73 17.50
N LYS A 260 28.62 -12.43 16.29
CA LYS A 260 27.66 -11.37 15.95
C LYS A 260 28.14 -9.95 16.31
N SER A 261 29.43 -9.81 16.57
CA SER A 261 30.13 -8.56 16.88
C SER A 261 30.46 -7.74 15.64
N ARG A 262 30.56 -8.38 14.47
CA ARG A 262 31.02 -7.75 13.23
C ARG A 262 30.14 -8.15 12.06
N LEU A 263 29.71 -7.15 11.30
CA LEU A 263 29.06 -7.42 10.01
C LEU A 263 30.11 -7.87 9.00
N LEU A 264 29.82 -8.96 8.29
CA LEU A 264 30.68 -9.51 7.23
C LEU A 264 30.34 -8.93 5.85
N GLY A 265 29.31 -8.09 5.77
CA GLY A 265 28.82 -7.50 4.53
C GLY A 265 27.78 -8.38 3.84
N LEU A 266 27.77 -8.33 2.51
CA LEU A 266 26.75 -8.93 1.65
C LEU A 266 27.28 -10.21 1.00
N TYR A 267 26.47 -11.26 1.04
CA TYR A 267 26.73 -12.55 0.42
C TYR A 267 25.60 -12.94 -0.52
N ARG A 268 25.93 -13.85 -1.43
CA ARG A 268 24.95 -14.61 -2.20
C ARG A 268 25.26 -16.10 -2.18
N ILE A 269 24.25 -16.91 -2.33
CA ILE A 269 24.34 -18.38 -2.47
C ILE A 269 23.26 -18.84 -3.44
N LYS A 270 23.48 -19.91 -4.19
CA LYS A 270 22.41 -20.48 -5.01
C LYS A 270 21.33 -21.10 -4.13
N THR A 271 20.11 -21.19 -4.65
CA THR A 271 18.97 -21.83 -3.98
C THR A 271 19.18 -23.33 -3.73
N ASP A 272 20.16 -23.95 -4.39
CA ASP A 272 20.63 -25.32 -4.13
C ASP A 272 21.74 -25.44 -3.06
N GLY A 273 22.20 -24.31 -2.51
CA GLY A 273 23.27 -24.24 -1.50
C GLY A 273 24.69 -24.18 -2.08
N THR A 274 24.85 -24.19 -3.39
CA THR A 274 26.17 -24.08 -4.04
C THR A 274 26.57 -22.63 -4.29
N GLN A 275 27.84 -22.42 -4.70
CA GLN A 275 28.36 -21.12 -5.16
C GLN A 275 28.17 -19.96 -4.17
N ARG A 276 28.24 -20.25 -2.87
CA ARG A 276 28.31 -19.21 -1.84
C ARG A 276 29.50 -18.29 -2.10
N ALA A 277 29.26 -16.99 -2.24
CA ALA A 277 30.28 -15.99 -2.50
C ALA A 277 29.98 -14.67 -1.78
N GLN A 278 31.01 -13.94 -1.38
CA GLN A 278 30.88 -12.57 -0.90
C GLN A 278 30.67 -11.64 -2.09
N VAL A 279 29.66 -10.79 -2.00
CA VAL A 279 29.35 -9.74 -2.99
C VAL A 279 30.03 -8.44 -2.60
N SER A 280 29.99 -8.08 -1.32
CA SER A 280 30.70 -6.92 -0.78
C SER A 280 31.12 -7.16 0.67
N SER A 281 32.28 -6.65 1.06
CA SER A 281 32.76 -6.62 2.44
C SER A 281 32.26 -5.42 3.24
N GLU A 282 31.59 -4.46 2.59
CA GLU A 282 31.13 -3.25 3.25
C GLU A 282 30.06 -3.56 4.30
N PRO A 283 30.20 -3.04 5.54
CA PRO A 283 29.21 -3.23 6.58
C PRO A 283 27.85 -2.66 6.13
N THR A 284 26.84 -3.53 6.15
CA THR A 284 25.56 -3.27 5.50
C THR A 284 24.43 -3.90 6.32
N SER A 285 23.28 -3.22 6.41
CA SER A 285 22.01 -3.81 6.85
C SER A 285 20.90 -3.52 5.85
N GLN A 286 19.81 -4.29 5.98
CA GLN A 286 18.58 -4.10 5.22
C GLN A 286 18.86 -3.99 3.72
N ILE A 287 18.94 -5.13 3.04
CA ILE A 287 19.16 -5.13 1.59
C ILE A 287 17.83 -5.36 0.87
N TRP A 288 17.72 -4.76 -0.31
CA TRP A 288 16.60 -4.92 -1.21
C TRP A 288 17.13 -5.17 -2.62
N VAL A 289 16.83 -6.33 -3.20
CA VAL A 289 17.27 -6.67 -4.55
C VAL A 289 16.13 -6.43 -5.53
N GLN A 290 16.35 -5.56 -6.52
CA GLN A 290 15.36 -5.27 -7.56
C GLN A 290 16.06 -5.01 -8.90
N GLY A 291 15.69 -5.80 -9.92
CA GLY A 291 16.38 -5.80 -11.21
C GLY A 291 17.85 -6.19 -11.03
N ASP A 292 18.75 -5.41 -11.62
CA ASP A 292 20.20 -5.65 -11.56
C ASP A 292 20.88 -4.90 -10.39
N SER A 293 20.09 -4.35 -9.46
CA SER A 293 20.58 -3.51 -8.36
C SER A 293 20.24 -4.09 -6.99
N ILE A 294 21.14 -3.84 -6.05
CA ILE A 294 20.95 -4.02 -4.62
C ILE A 294 20.90 -2.63 -3.99
N TYR A 295 19.84 -2.33 -3.24
CA TYR A 295 19.70 -1.14 -2.41
C TYR A 295 19.93 -1.52 -0.95
N TYR A 296 20.65 -0.71 -0.19
CA TYR A 296 21.01 -1.11 1.17
C TYR A 296 21.38 0.06 2.09
N ILE A 297 21.19 -0.15 3.40
CA ILE A 297 21.68 0.79 4.40
C ILE A 297 23.17 0.53 4.64
N HIS A 298 23.99 1.52 4.29
CA HIS A 298 25.41 1.54 4.58
C HIS A 298 25.65 1.78 6.07
N GLN A 299 26.71 1.15 6.61
CA GLN A 299 27.10 1.31 8.00
C GLN A 299 28.58 1.64 8.16
N SER A 300 28.87 2.64 8.98
CA SER A 300 30.22 2.95 9.43
C SER A 300 30.48 2.41 10.83
N PHE A 301 31.57 1.67 11.01
CA PHE A 301 32.04 1.28 12.35
C PHE A 301 32.71 2.47 13.03
N LEU A 302 32.21 2.87 14.20
CA LEU A 302 32.77 3.92 15.03
C LEU A 302 33.45 3.28 16.24
N SER A 303 34.77 3.36 16.29
CA SER A 303 35.54 2.87 17.43
C SER A 303 35.31 3.74 18.66
N VAL A 304 35.07 3.11 19.81
CA VAL A 304 34.90 3.80 21.09
C VAL A 304 35.89 3.24 22.10
N GLU A 305 36.82 4.08 22.54
CA GLU A 305 37.81 3.70 23.54
C GLU A 305 37.13 3.31 24.86
N GLY A 306 37.54 2.19 25.46
CA GLY A 306 36.98 1.68 26.71
C GLY A 306 35.64 0.93 26.61
N MET A 307 35.05 0.82 25.41
CA MET A 307 33.82 0.02 25.20
C MET A 307 34.17 -1.45 24.94
N THR A 308 33.56 -2.38 25.68
CA THR A 308 33.68 -3.82 25.41
C THR A 308 33.15 -4.11 24.00
N GLY A 309 33.99 -4.65 23.11
CA GLY A 309 33.69 -4.83 21.69
C GLY A 309 34.22 -3.73 20.76
N GLY A 310 34.86 -2.69 21.30
CA GLY A 310 35.69 -1.74 20.54
C GLY A 310 34.95 -0.65 19.76
N GLY A 311 33.62 -0.63 19.74
CA GLY A 311 32.83 0.36 19.02
C GLY A 311 31.39 -0.06 18.73
N TYR A 312 30.71 0.69 17.85
CA TYR A 312 29.37 0.37 17.35
C TYR A 312 29.22 0.77 15.87
N TYR A 313 28.25 0.17 15.19
CA TYR A 313 27.92 0.55 13.81
C TYR A 313 26.88 1.65 13.77
N LYS A 314 27.14 2.67 12.96
CA LYS A 314 26.23 3.77 12.66
C LYS A 314 25.67 3.58 11.26
N MET A 315 24.35 3.54 11.13
CA MET A 315 23.63 3.54 9.85
C MET A 315 23.60 4.96 9.30
N ASP A 316 24.42 5.27 8.29
CA ASP A 316 24.73 6.65 7.88
C ASP A 316 24.36 7.00 6.43
N GLY A 317 23.86 6.02 5.66
CA GLY A 317 23.43 6.29 4.29
C GLY A 317 22.62 5.16 3.68
N LEU A 318 21.97 5.50 2.58
CA LEU A 318 21.34 4.54 1.67
C LEU A 318 22.16 4.52 0.39
N HIS A 319 22.59 3.33 -0.01
CA HIS A 319 23.47 3.11 -1.14
C HIS A 319 22.85 2.13 -2.14
N THR A 320 23.45 2.03 -3.32
CA THR A 320 23.16 0.99 -4.29
C THR A 320 24.42 0.43 -4.92
N MET A 321 24.39 -0.85 -5.30
CA MET A 321 25.43 -1.55 -6.05
C MET A 321 24.81 -2.54 -7.03
N LYS A 322 25.59 -3.03 -8.01
CA LYS A 322 25.17 -4.12 -8.89
C LYS A 322 25.17 -5.47 -8.16
N LEU A 323 24.52 -6.48 -8.75
CA LEU A 323 24.45 -7.85 -8.20
C LEU A 323 25.81 -8.57 -8.04
N ASP A 324 26.86 -8.05 -8.65
CA ASP A 324 28.24 -8.54 -8.54
C ASP A 324 29.10 -7.73 -7.55
N GLY A 325 28.52 -6.73 -6.88
CA GLY A 325 29.19 -5.86 -5.92
C GLY A 325 29.88 -4.64 -6.53
N THR A 326 29.91 -4.52 -7.86
CA THR A 326 30.50 -3.35 -8.52
C THR A 326 29.55 -2.15 -8.53
N GLY A 327 30.10 -0.95 -8.71
CA GLY A 327 29.29 0.26 -8.84
C GLY A 327 28.59 0.68 -7.54
N ASP A 328 29.19 0.39 -6.38
CA ASP A 328 28.76 0.97 -5.10
C ASP A 328 28.74 2.50 -5.20
N GLN A 329 27.58 3.08 -4.91
CA GLN A 329 27.37 4.52 -4.86
C GLN A 329 26.36 4.89 -3.77
N SER A 330 26.60 6.04 -3.15
CA SER A 330 25.66 6.64 -2.20
C SER A 330 24.47 7.25 -2.95
N LEU A 331 23.25 6.92 -2.51
CA LEU A 331 22.02 7.59 -2.97
C LEU A 331 21.71 8.80 -2.09
N THR A 332 21.88 8.66 -0.77
CA THR A 332 21.72 9.75 0.20
C THR A 332 22.41 9.42 1.52
N SER A 333 22.73 10.47 2.30
CA SER A 333 23.43 10.35 3.59
C SER A 333 22.66 11.04 4.73
N SER A 334 22.76 10.48 5.93
CA SER A 334 22.12 11.03 7.13
C SER A 334 22.91 10.70 8.38
N ASP A 335 22.61 11.39 9.49
CA ASP A 335 23.24 11.04 10.76
C ASP A 335 22.67 9.73 11.30
N TYR A 336 21.40 9.46 11.07
CA TYR A 336 20.75 8.22 11.47
C TYR A 336 19.78 7.78 10.38
N MET A 337 20.22 6.84 9.54
CA MET A 337 19.34 6.11 8.64
C MET A 337 18.64 5.00 9.43
N GLN A 338 17.30 4.96 9.41
CA GLN A 338 16.54 4.05 10.27
C GLN A 338 15.96 2.86 9.49
N GLN A 339 15.28 3.14 8.38
CA GLN A 339 14.56 2.15 7.59
C GLN A 339 14.37 2.69 6.17
N PHE A 340 14.34 1.81 5.17
CA PHE A 340 13.78 2.12 3.85
C PHE A 340 12.83 1.04 3.33
N VAL A 341 12.03 1.36 2.33
CA VAL A 341 11.16 0.45 1.61
C VAL A 341 11.25 0.79 0.14
N VAL A 342 11.39 -0.22 -0.71
CA VAL A 342 11.32 -0.05 -2.17
C VAL A 342 9.94 -0.48 -2.64
N SER A 343 9.26 0.37 -3.41
CA SER A 343 7.98 0.04 -4.02
C SER A 343 7.89 0.68 -5.41
N GLY A 344 7.68 -0.16 -6.42
CA GLY A 344 7.73 0.28 -7.81
C GLY A 344 9.09 0.90 -8.16
N ASN A 345 9.08 2.16 -8.60
CA ASN A 345 10.28 2.91 -8.97
C ASN A 345 10.69 3.96 -7.91
N GLN A 346 10.22 3.80 -6.68
CA GLN A 346 10.50 4.74 -5.59
C GLN A 346 11.10 4.02 -4.38
N VAL A 347 11.93 4.77 -3.66
CA VAL A 347 12.41 4.43 -2.32
C VAL A 347 11.77 5.38 -1.31
N TYR A 348 11.18 4.82 -0.26
CA TYR A 348 10.67 5.55 0.89
C TYR A 348 11.56 5.26 2.07
N TYR A 349 12.04 6.27 2.79
CA TYR A 349 12.99 6.04 3.87
C TYR A 349 12.82 7.03 5.02
N ILE A 350 13.15 6.55 6.22
CA ILE A 350 13.16 7.35 7.43
C ILE A 350 14.62 7.63 7.80
N SER A 351 14.93 8.90 7.94
CA SER A 351 16.24 9.34 8.42
C SER A 351 16.11 10.48 9.43
N GLN A 352 17.17 10.74 10.18
CA GLN A 352 17.18 11.77 11.21
C GLN A 352 18.56 12.44 11.26
N LYS A 353 18.57 13.76 11.47
CA LYS A 353 19.78 14.53 11.81
C LYS A 353 20.00 14.51 13.32
N THR A 354 21.24 14.65 13.77
CA THR A 354 21.64 14.56 15.18
C THR A 354 20.81 15.45 16.11
N SER A 355 20.46 16.64 15.65
CA SER A 355 19.52 17.54 16.31
C SER A 355 18.30 17.74 15.42
N GLY A 356 17.34 16.82 15.47
CA GLY A 356 16.11 16.90 14.68
C GLY A 356 15.15 15.75 14.97
N GLU A 357 13.91 15.89 14.53
CA GLU A 357 12.95 14.78 14.50
C GLU A 357 13.21 13.85 13.31
N SER A 358 12.75 12.61 13.40
CA SER A 358 12.77 11.68 12.26
C SER A 358 11.95 12.23 11.09
N GLN A 359 12.42 12.02 9.88
CA GLN A 359 11.82 12.52 8.65
C GLN A 359 11.63 11.38 7.66
N LEU A 360 10.43 11.30 7.07
CA LEU A 360 10.07 10.37 6.01
C LEU A 360 10.22 11.06 4.66
N TYR A 361 11.04 10.46 3.80
CA TYR A 361 11.33 10.93 2.45
C TYR A 361 10.86 9.90 1.40
N ALA A 362 10.67 10.39 0.18
CA ALA A 362 10.61 9.59 -1.03
C ALA A 362 11.69 10.05 -2.02
N MET A 363 12.22 9.14 -2.84
CA MET A 363 13.12 9.44 -3.96
C MET A 363 12.99 8.37 -5.05
N ASN A 364 13.51 8.64 -6.24
CA ASN A 364 13.63 7.65 -7.31
C ASN A 364 14.72 6.62 -6.96
N LEU A 365 14.72 5.47 -7.65
CA LEU A 365 15.73 4.42 -7.45
C LEU A 365 17.18 4.89 -7.71
N ASP A 366 17.37 5.91 -8.54
CA ASP A 366 18.68 6.51 -8.82
C ASP A 366 19.10 7.60 -7.81
N GLY A 367 18.29 7.83 -6.76
CA GLY A 367 18.51 8.87 -5.74
C GLY A 367 18.02 10.26 -6.14
N SER A 368 17.57 10.45 -7.38
CA SER A 368 17.00 11.74 -7.81
C SER A 368 15.59 11.98 -7.25
N GLY A 369 15.11 13.22 -7.34
CA GLY A 369 13.72 13.54 -6.97
C GLY A 369 13.40 13.45 -5.48
N GLN A 370 14.42 13.49 -4.61
CA GLN A 370 14.22 13.41 -3.16
C GLN A 370 13.23 14.48 -2.67
N THR A 371 12.18 14.04 -1.98
CA THR A 371 11.12 14.88 -1.44
C THR A 371 10.78 14.49 0.00
N LEU A 372 10.63 15.47 0.88
CA LEU A 372 10.14 15.26 2.24
C LEU A 372 8.63 15.01 2.20
N LEU A 373 8.18 13.87 2.74
CA LEU A 373 6.76 13.54 2.84
C LEU A 373 6.18 13.95 4.19
N GLN A 374 6.85 13.60 5.29
CA GLN A 374 6.39 13.86 6.66
C GLN A 374 7.54 14.03 7.63
N THR A 375 7.30 14.80 8.69
CA THR A 375 8.18 14.85 9.86
C THR A 375 7.58 14.07 11.02
N GLY A 376 8.40 13.64 11.97
CA GLY A 376 7.98 12.83 13.10
C GLY A 376 7.59 11.37 12.75
N ALA A 377 7.94 10.88 11.57
CA ALA A 377 7.63 9.49 11.17
C ALA A 377 8.60 8.49 11.83
N THR A 378 8.09 7.40 12.38
CA THR A 378 8.88 6.39 13.13
C THR A 378 8.90 5.01 12.49
N ARG A 379 7.99 4.71 11.56
CA ARG A 379 7.96 3.51 10.72
C ARG A 379 7.38 3.86 9.35
N VAL A 380 7.78 3.14 8.31
CA VAL A 380 7.22 3.29 6.96
C VAL A 380 6.96 1.94 6.30
N PHE A 381 5.81 1.83 5.62
CA PHE A 381 5.41 0.69 4.81
C PHE A 381 4.61 1.18 3.60
N VAL A 382 4.57 0.40 2.53
CA VAL A 382 3.82 0.76 1.32
C VAL A 382 2.89 -0.39 0.93
N ILE A 383 1.61 -0.09 0.78
CA ILE A 383 0.57 -1.05 0.39
C ILE A 383 -0.24 -0.40 -0.73
N ASP A 384 -0.34 -1.03 -1.90
CA ASP A 384 -1.09 -0.50 -3.06
C ASP A 384 -0.76 0.97 -3.39
N GLY A 385 0.51 1.36 -3.29
CA GLY A 385 0.98 2.74 -3.56
C GLY A 385 0.68 3.76 -2.46
N TRP A 386 0.01 3.37 -1.38
CA TRP A 386 -0.18 4.19 -0.18
C TRP A 386 0.97 4.03 0.79
N VAL A 387 1.49 5.15 1.28
CA VAL A 387 2.57 5.16 2.29
C VAL A 387 1.93 5.18 3.67
N TYR A 388 2.06 4.08 4.39
CA TYR A 388 1.65 3.94 5.78
C TYR A 388 2.82 4.28 6.69
N PHE A 389 2.55 5.04 7.74
CA PHE A 389 3.58 5.44 8.69
C PHE A 389 3.03 5.67 10.09
N THR A 390 3.88 5.46 11.08
CA THR A 390 3.57 5.79 12.48
C THR A 390 4.20 7.13 12.86
N HIS A 391 3.54 7.88 13.73
CA HIS A 391 4.03 9.17 14.22
C HIS A 391 4.98 9.01 15.42
N ILE A 392 5.49 10.12 15.96
CA ILE A 392 6.22 10.18 17.22
C ILE A 392 5.39 9.47 18.30
N PHE A 393 6.05 8.76 19.21
CA PHE A 393 5.47 7.83 20.20
C PHE A 393 4.86 6.55 19.63
N GLY A 394 4.76 6.39 18.31
CA GLY A 394 4.36 5.15 17.64
C GLY A 394 2.89 4.76 17.82
N LYS A 395 2.03 5.62 18.37
CA LYS A 395 0.64 5.26 18.65
C LYS A 395 -0.32 5.50 17.48
N GLN A 396 -0.09 6.57 16.72
CA GLN A 396 -0.92 6.90 15.57
C GLN A 396 -0.36 6.23 14.33
N LEU A 397 -1.17 5.39 13.67
CA LEU A 397 -0.96 4.91 12.30
C LEU A 397 -1.73 5.83 11.35
N SER A 398 -1.03 6.32 10.34
CA SER A 398 -1.61 7.13 9.26
C SER A 398 -1.17 6.61 7.91
N LYS A 399 -1.87 7.05 6.86
CA LYS A 399 -1.45 6.84 5.48
C LYS A 399 -1.57 8.11 4.65
N MET A 400 -0.81 8.18 3.57
CA MET A 400 -0.88 9.25 2.59
C MET A 400 -0.50 8.74 1.20
N ARG A 401 -0.84 9.49 0.15
CA ARG A 401 -0.17 9.31 -1.14
C ARG A 401 1.12 10.13 -1.18
N PRO A 402 2.18 9.65 -1.85
CA PRO A 402 3.43 10.40 -1.99
C PRO A 402 3.28 11.75 -2.70
N ASP A 403 2.30 11.85 -3.62
CA ASP A 403 2.01 13.04 -4.43
C ASP A 403 1.03 14.03 -3.75
N SER A 404 0.62 13.75 -2.51
CA SER A 404 -0.37 14.53 -1.77
C SER A 404 0.14 14.88 -0.38
N GLN A 405 -0.31 16.03 0.13
CA GLN A 405 -0.07 16.43 1.52
C GLN A 405 -1.17 15.96 2.48
N ALA A 406 -2.25 15.35 1.96
CA ALA A 406 -3.35 14.89 2.80
C ALA A 406 -2.94 13.61 3.57
N VAL A 407 -2.93 13.72 4.89
CA VAL A 407 -2.69 12.59 5.81
C VAL A 407 -4.02 12.07 6.33
N ILE A 408 -4.23 10.76 6.21
CA ILE A 408 -5.43 10.07 6.66
C ILE A 408 -5.08 9.28 7.94
N PRO A 409 -5.69 9.61 9.09
CA PRO A 409 -5.59 8.78 10.29
C PRO A 409 -6.25 7.42 10.03
N VAL A 410 -5.51 6.33 10.26
CA VAL A 410 -6.02 4.96 10.07
C VAL A 410 -6.45 4.39 11.41
N TYR A 411 -5.56 4.40 12.40
CA TYR A 411 -5.80 3.78 13.70
C TYR A 411 -4.96 4.43 14.79
N THR A 412 -5.54 4.60 15.98
CA THR A 412 -4.83 5.09 17.17
C THR A 412 -4.74 3.94 18.17
N SER A 413 -3.52 3.45 18.36
CA SER A 413 -3.21 2.38 19.32
C SER A 413 -3.08 2.93 20.74
N ASP A 414 -3.49 2.13 21.73
CA ASP A 414 -3.30 2.42 23.15
C ASP A 414 -1.81 2.34 23.54
N LYS A 415 -1.05 1.45 22.88
CA LYS A 415 0.38 1.22 23.06
C LYS A 415 1.19 1.57 21.79
N PRO A 416 2.49 1.89 21.91
CA PRO A 416 3.34 2.11 20.74
C PRO A 416 3.36 0.90 19.81
N ILE A 417 3.14 1.14 18.52
CA ILE A 417 3.27 0.17 17.43
C ILE A 417 4.75 0.02 17.11
N ALA A 418 5.25 -1.21 17.20
CA ALA A 418 6.66 -1.54 16.99
C ALA A 418 6.96 -2.02 15.56
N THR A 419 6.01 -2.74 14.94
CA THR A 419 6.11 -3.28 13.57
C THR A 419 4.72 -3.38 12.96
N LEU A 420 4.66 -3.32 11.63
CA LEU A 420 3.48 -3.57 10.82
C LEU A 420 3.84 -4.61 9.76
N SER A 421 2.88 -5.43 9.35
CA SER A 421 2.97 -6.27 8.16
C SER A 421 1.62 -6.28 7.45
N TYR A 422 1.55 -6.82 6.23
CA TYR A 422 0.30 -6.94 5.48
C TYR A 422 0.20 -8.31 4.84
N HIS A 423 -0.98 -8.90 5.00
CA HIS A 423 -1.33 -10.17 4.41
C HIS A 423 -2.84 -10.20 4.18
N ASP A 424 -3.24 -10.58 2.97
CA ASP A 424 -4.63 -10.85 2.62
C ASP A 424 -5.63 -9.75 3.02
N GLY A 425 -5.29 -8.50 2.67
CA GLY A 425 -6.16 -7.35 2.95
C GLY A 425 -6.18 -6.87 4.40
N TRP A 426 -5.32 -7.41 5.27
CA TRP A 426 -5.19 -7.02 6.67
C TRP A 426 -3.82 -6.42 6.95
N ILE A 427 -3.81 -5.35 7.74
CA ILE A 427 -2.60 -4.81 8.36
C ILE A 427 -2.46 -5.48 9.72
N TYR A 428 -1.38 -6.22 9.91
CA TYR A 428 -1.00 -6.81 11.19
C TYR A 428 -0.06 -5.87 11.92
N THR A 429 -0.22 -5.77 13.24
CA THR A 429 0.58 -4.87 14.08
C THR A 429 1.12 -5.63 15.27
N VAL A 430 2.30 -5.22 15.76
CA VAL A 430 2.71 -5.50 17.14
C VAL A 430 2.67 -4.20 17.92
N ALA A 431 1.86 -4.15 18.97
CA ALA A 431 1.75 -2.97 19.82
C ALA A 431 2.15 -3.32 21.26
N GLY A 432 3.05 -2.56 21.86
CA GLY A 432 3.52 -2.85 23.21
C GLY A 432 4.82 -2.18 23.64
N MET A 433 5.36 -2.65 24.75
CA MET A 433 6.64 -2.22 25.31
C MET A 433 7.60 -3.39 25.39
N PHE A 434 8.86 -3.15 25.01
CA PHE A 434 9.91 -4.16 24.94
C PHE A 434 10.94 -3.86 26.03
N GLY A 435 10.70 -4.41 27.22
CA GLY A 435 11.56 -4.29 28.40
C GLY A 435 11.28 -5.41 29.39
N ILE A 436 11.99 -5.50 30.53
CA ILE A 436 11.82 -6.62 31.49
C ILE A 436 10.35 -6.81 31.89
N MET A 437 9.65 -5.70 32.17
CA MET A 437 8.23 -5.69 32.56
C MET A 437 7.27 -5.40 31.40
N GLY A 438 7.77 -5.37 30.16
CA GLY A 438 6.99 -5.00 28.98
C GLY A 438 6.10 -6.14 28.48
N SER A 439 4.92 -5.78 27.97
CA SER A 439 4.03 -6.68 27.23
C SER A 439 3.76 -6.12 25.83
N ALA A 440 3.51 -7.00 24.87
CA ALA A 440 3.09 -6.64 23.53
C ALA A 440 2.07 -7.64 23.00
N THR A 441 1.23 -7.18 22.08
CA THR A 441 0.17 -7.96 21.45
C THR A 441 0.30 -7.87 19.94
N ILE A 442 -0.03 -8.97 19.27
CA ILE A 442 -0.25 -9.00 17.83
C ILE A 442 -1.74 -8.77 17.60
N GLY A 443 -2.07 -7.78 16.76
CA GLY A 443 -3.42 -7.51 16.33
C GLY A 443 -3.50 -7.34 14.81
N LYS A 444 -4.72 -7.29 14.28
CA LYS A 444 -4.97 -6.97 12.87
C LYS A 444 -6.09 -5.94 12.72
N LEU A 445 -6.06 -5.17 11.64
CA LEU A 445 -7.08 -4.21 11.25
C LEU A 445 -7.15 -4.12 9.72
N ARG A 446 -8.26 -3.63 9.18
CA ARG A 446 -8.40 -3.38 7.74
C ARG A 446 -7.59 -2.15 7.31
N VAL A 447 -7.34 -2.04 6.01
CA VAL A 447 -6.60 -0.94 5.38
C VAL A 447 -7.21 0.45 5.60
N ASP A 448 -8.48 0.51 6.03
CA ASP A 448 -9.26 1.70 6.37
C ASP A 448 -9.37 1.97 7.89
N GLY A 449 -8.72 1.15 8.72
CA GLY A 449 -8.76 1.28 10.18
C GLY A 449 -9.92 0.56 10.86
N SER A 450 -10.82 -0.07 10.11
CA SER A 450 -11.94 -0.82 10.68
C SER A 450 -11.52 -2.21 11.18
N GLN A 451 -12.44 -2.85 11.91
CA GLN A 451 -12.33 -4.25 12.35
C GLN A 451 -11.04 -4.60 13.11
N TRP A 452 -10.52 -3.66 13.91
CA TRP A 452 -9.40 -3.97 14.80
C TRP A 452 -9.75 -5.17 15.69
N THR A 453 -8.84 -6.15 15.71
CA THR A 453 -8.96 -7.38 16.49
C THR A 453 -7.60 -7.75 17.07
N GLU A 454 -7.54 -7.98 18.39
CA GLU A 454 -6.37 -8.59 19.03
C GLU A 454 -6.35 -10.10 18.73
N LEU A 455 -5.19 -10.62 18.32
CA LEU A 455 -5.02 -12.03 18.00
C LEU A 455 -4.38 -12.81 19.15
N MET A 456 -3.28 -12.27 19.70
CA MET A 456 -2.53 -12.93 20.77
C MET A 456 -1.56 -11.99 21.48
N GLY A 457 -1.24 -12.31 22.73
CA GLY A 457 -0.10 -11.74 23.43
C GLY A 457 1.21 -12.33 22.93
N ALA A 458 2.04 -11.52 22.28
CA ALA A 458 3.37 -11.94 21.83
C ALA A 458 4.32 -10.73 21.77
N ARG A 459 5.52 -10.90 22.34
CA ARG A 459 6.62 -9.93 22.24
C ARG A 459 7.41 -10.12 20.96
N ALA A 460 6.68 -10.13 19.83
CA ALA A 460 7.25 -10.26 18.51
C ALA A 460 8.04 -9.00 18.13
N THR A 461 9.30 -9.15 17.71
CA THR A 461 10.10 -7.98 17.27
C THR A 461 9.84 -7.61 15.81
N SER A 462 9.26 -8.52 15.03
CA SER A 462 8.93 -8.37 13.62
C SER A 462 7.81 -9.34 13.24
N LEU A 463 7.17 -9.14 12.10
CA LEU A 463 6.14 -10.04 11.56
C LEU A 463 6.46 -10.38 10.11
N TYR A 464 6.39 -11.67 9.78
CA TYR A 464 6.61 -12.17 8.43
C TYR A 464 5.50 -13.14 8.05
N PHE A 465 5.19 -13.27 6.76
CA PHE A 465 4.19 -14.20 6.26
C PHE A 465 4.78 -15.10 5.18
N ALA A 466 4.36 -16.37 5.19
CA ALA A 466 4.52 -17.28 4.07
C ALA A 466 3.22 -18.08 3.90
N GLY A 467 2.50 -17.79 2.81
CA GLY A 467 1.09 -18.17 2.68
C GLY A 467 0.30 -17.70 3.91
N ASN A 468 -0.53 -18.56 4.47
CA ASN A 468 -1.33 -18.25 5.67
C ASN A 468 -0.56 -18.46 6.99
N THR A 469 0.74 -18.68 6.95
CA THR A 469 1.55 -18.84 8.17
C THR A 469 2.23 -17.54 8.54
N LEU A 470 1.89 -17.01 9.72
CA LEU A 470 2.61 -15.91 10.34
C LEU A 470 3.84 -16.45 11.05
N TYR A 471 5.00 -15.90 10.73
CA TYR A 471 6.27 -16.11 11.42
C TYR A 471 6.65 -14.86 12.21
N TYR A 472 7.14 -15.05 13.43
CA TYR A 472 7.55 -13.93 14.28
C TYR A 472 8.68 -14.33 15.23
N PRO A 473 9.76 -13.53 15.30
CA PRO A 473 10.83 -13.73 16.26
C PRO A 473 10.37 -13.27 17.64
N GLN A 474 10.49 -14.14 18.63
CA GLN A 474 10.13 -13.85 20.01
C GLN A 474 11.36 -13.96 20.93
N ALA A 475 11.83 -12.82 21.42
CA ALA A 475 13.00 -12.74 22.27
C ALA A 475 12.72 -13.33 23.67
N TRP A 476 13.50 -14.33 24.07
CA TRP A 476 13.47 -14.95 25.40
C TRP A 476 14.89 -15.28 25.86
N MET A 477 15.34 -14.70 26.97
CA MET A 477 16.65 -15.00 27.61
C MET A 477 17.87 -14.95 26.66
N GLY A 478 17.87 -14.05 25.67
CA GLY A 478 18.97 -13.91 24.70
C GLY A 478 18.79 -14.71 23.42
N ASP A 479 17.86 -15.66 23.40
CA ASP A 479 17.43 -16.35 22.17
C ASP A 479 16.29 -15.61 21.49
N ASN A 480 16.29 -15.66 20.15
CA ASN A 480 15.21 -15.10 19.34
C ASN A 480 14.74 -16.12 18.28
N PRO A 481 14.11 -17.23 18.71
CA PRO A 481 13.59 -18.24 17.79
C PRO A 481 12.43 -17.66 16.99
N LEU A 482 12.37 -18.05 15.71
CA LEU A 482 11.26 -17.75 14.84
C LEU A 482 10.09 -18.68 15.17
N LYS A 483 9.11 -18.14 15.89
CA LYS A 483 7.83 -18.81 16.13
C LYS A 483 6.96 -18.70 14.88
N HIS A 484 6.00 -19.61 14.74
CA HIS A 484 5.05 -19.53 13.66
C HIS A 484 3.66 -20.02 14.08
N GLN A 485 2.63 -19.47 13.43
CA GLN A 485 1.24 -19.82 13.64
C GLN A 485 0.47 -19.66 12.32
N THR A 486 -0.34 -20.65 11.97
CA THR A 486 -1.29 -20.52 10.86
C THR A 486 -2.42 -19.58 11.26
N ILE A 487 -2.71 -18.61 10.40
CA ILE A 487 -3.77 -17.62 10.59
C ILE A 487 -4.91 -17.95 9.63
N GLU A 488 -6.14 -17.91 10.16
CA GLU A 488 -7.39 -18.06 9.42
C GLU A 488 -7.96 -16.71 8.95
#